data_AF-A0A2N3W9T8-F1
#
_entry.id   AF-A0A2N3W9T8-F1
#
_cell.length_a   1.000
_cell.length_b   1.000
_cell.length_c   1.000
_cell.angle_alpha   90.00
_cell.angle_beta   90.00
_cell.angle_gamma   90.00
#
_symmetry.space_group_name_H-M   'P 1'
#
loop_
_entity.id
_entity.type
_entity.pdbx_description
1 polymer ?
#
loop_
_entity_poly.entity_id
_entity_poly.type
_entity_poly.pdbx_seq_one_letter_code
_entity_poly.pdbx_strand_id
1 'polypeptide(L)'
;MVPPSTVAAAFADPRSWRRYWPDLELRVYTDRGDKGLRWTVTGALIGTMEVWLEPVLDGTVLHYFLRATPAGPRGVPRELSPRELRREFDRRARAAKDVALGLKEILEDGREPGVPPRTVE
;
A
#
# COMPACT_ATOMS: atom_id res chain seq x y z
N MET A 1 -18.41 -8.11 -0.59
CA MET A 1 -16.97 -7.79 -0.50
C MET A 1 -16.71 -6.46 -1.24
N VAL A 2 -15.47 -5.99 -1.35
CA VAL A 2 -15.13 -4.70 -1.99
C VAL A 2 -14.43 -4.95 -3.34
N PRO A 3 -14.94 -4.41 -4.47
CA PRO A 3 -14.35 -4.65 -5.79
C PRO A 3 -13.05 -3.86 -6.00
N PRO A 4 -12.18 -4.27 -6.95
CA PRO A 4 -10.87 -3.66 -7.14
C PRO A 4 -10.92 -2.16 -7.45
N SER A 5 -11.92 -1.71 -8.21
CA SER A 5 -12.10 -0.29 -8.56
C SER A 5 -12.33 0.59 -7.33
N THR A 6 -13.10 0.12 -6.35
CA THR A 6 -13.32 0.83 -5.09
C THR A 6 -12.03 0.89 -4.25
N VAL A 7 -11.26 -0.20 -4.20
CA VAL A 7 -9.97 -0.20 -3.51
C VAL A 7 -8.95 0.70 -4.25
N ALA A 8 -8.92 0.66 -5.58
CA ALA A 8 -8.04 1.49 -6.41
C ALA A 8 -8.30 2.99 -6.18
N ALA A 9 -9.56 3.39 -6.02
CA ALA A 9 -9.94 4.76 -5.72
C ALA A 9 -9.29 5.28 -4.42
N ALA A 10 -9.06 4.42 -3.42
CA ALA A 10 -8.37 4.80 -2.19
C ALA A 10 -6.88 5.16 -2.38
N PHE A 11 -6.32 4.77 -3.54
CA PHE A 11 -4.94 5.09 -3.95
C PHE A 11 -4.87 6.15 -5.06
N ALA A 12 -6.00 6.67 -5.56
CA ALA A 12 -6.01 7.62 -6.68
C ALA A 12 -5.44 9.01 -6.32
N ASP A 13 -5.61 9.45 -5.07
CA ASP A 13 -5.07 10.74 -4.60
C ASP A 13 -3.67 10.57 -3.99
N PRO A 14 -2.63 11.23 -4.53
CA PRO A 14 -1.29 11.24 -3.95
C PRO A 14 -1.22 11.71 -2.49
N ARG A 15 -2.20 12.50 -2.02
CA ARG A 15 -2.28 12.93 -0.62
C ARG A 15 -2.55 11.77 0.33
N SER A 16 -3.28 10.75 -0.12
CA SER A 16 -3.54 9.54 0.66
C SER A 16 -2.25 8.79 0.96
N TRP A 17 -1.32 8.76 0.00
CA TRP A 17 -0.05 8.06 0.17
C TRP A 17 0.81 8.65 1.28
N ARG A 18 0.82 9.99 1.41
CA ARG A 18 1.52 10.67 2.51
C ARG A 18 0.91 10.38 3.88
N ARG A 19 -0.36 9.97 3.95
CA ARG A 19 -0.99 9.51 5.20
C ARG A 19 -0.60 8.06 5.49
N TYR A 20 -0.59 7.21 4.46
CA TYR A 20 -0.25 5.79 4.58
C TYR A 20 1.24 5.56 4.90
N TRP A 21 2.12 6.30 4.24
CA TRP A 21 3.56 6.17 4.35
C TRP A 21 4.22 7.56 4.47
N PRO A 22 4.14 8.21 5.64
CA PRO A 22 4.47 9.62 5.81
C PRO A 22 5.95 9.97 5.65
N ASP A 23 6.84 9.00 5.80
CA ASP A 23 8.28 9.17 5.62
C ASP A 23 8.76 8.73 4.22
N LEU A 24 7.84 8.33 3.35
CA LEU A 24 8.13 7.98 1.96
C LEU A 24 7.61 9.06 1.01
N GLU A 25 8.41 9.34 0.00
CA GLU A 25 8.03 10.13 -1.15
C GLU A 25 7.79 9.18 -2.32
N LEU A 26 6.56 9.17 -2.83
CA LEU A 26 6.16 8.25 -3.88
C LEU A 26 5.87 8.99 -5.17
N ARG A 27 6.43 8.47 -6.27
CA ARG A 27 6.13 8.92 -7.62
C ARG A 27 5.68 7.74 -8.46
N VAL A 28 4.48 7.84 -9.02
CA VAL A 28 3.94 6.80 -9.91
C VAL A 28 4.81 6.75 -11.15
N TYR A 29 5.26 5.55 -11.50
CA TYR A 29 5.89 5.27 -12.80
C TYR A 29 5.06 4.28 -13.62
N THR A 30 4.09 3.60 -13.01
CA THR A 30 3.10 2.80 -13.75
C THR A 30 1.77 2.83 -13.01
N ASP A 31 0.74 3.30 -13.71
CA ASP A 31 -0.65 3.17 -13.31
C ASP A 31 -1.29 2.03 -14.12
N ARG A 32 -1.93 1.07 -13.45
CA ARG A 32 -2.60 -0.07 -14.09
C ARG A 32 -4.12 -0.06 -13.87
N GLY A 33 -4.69 1.10 -13.52
CA GLY A 33 -6.09 1.26 -13.18
C GLY A 33 -6.49 0.37 -12.02
N ASP A 34 -7.55 -0.41 -12.20
CA ASP A 34 -8.10 -1.31 -11.17
C ASP A 34 -7.15 -2.43 -10.74
N LYS A 35 -6.03 -2.64 -11.46
CA LYS A 35 -4.98 -3.58 -11.06
C LYS A 35 -3.98 -2.97 -10.07
N GLY A 36 -4.07 -1.67 -9.76
CA GLY A 36 -3.22 -0.98 -8.80
C GLY A 36 -1.99 -0.29 -9.41
N LEU A 37 -1.11 0.22 -8.55
CA LEU A 37 -0.08 1.20 -8.91
C LEU A 37 1.33 0.69 -8.61
N ARG A 38 2.31 1.27 -9.31
CA ARG A 38 3.74 1.12 -9.03
C ARG A 38 4.40 2.47 -8.85
N TRP A 39 5.22 2.57 -7.81
CA TRP A 39 5.91 3.79 -7.42
C TRP A 39 7.42 3.59 -7.36
N THR A 40 8.14 4.63 -7.75
CA THR A 40 9.51 4.84 -7.25
C THR A 40 9.39 5.44 -5.85
N VAL A 41 10.26 4.99 -4.95
CA VAL A 41 10.29 5.39 -3.54
C VAL A 41 11.54 6.22 -3.28
N THR A 42 11.36 7.38 -2.67
CA THR A 42 12.41 8.22 -2.07
C THR A 42 12.02 8.59 -0.62
N GLY A 43 12.81 9.43 0.06
CA GLY A 43 12.62 9.80 1.46
C GLY A 43 13.42 8.90 2.39
N ALA A 44 12.77 8.23 3.33
CA ALA A 44 13.43 7.33 4.28
C ALA A 44 14.00 6.05 3.63
N LEU A 45 13.49 5.68 2.44
CA LEU A 45 13.93 4.53 1.65
C LEU A 45 14.17 4.95 0.20
N ILE A 46 14.98 4.17 -0.52
CA ILE A 46 15.15 4.30 -1.97
C ILE A 46 14.88 2.95 -2.64
N GLY A 47 13.99 2.94 -3.64
CA GLY A 47 13.66 1.73 -4.37
C GLY A 47 12.33 1.81 -5.10
N THR A 48 11.59 0.71 -5.09
CA THR A 48 10.26 0.60 -5.72
C THR A 48 9.24 -0.01 -4.77
N MET A 49 7.98 0.34 -5.01
CA MET A 49 6.82 -0.19 -4.28
C MET A 49 5.70 -0.48 -5.26
N GLU A 50 4.92 -1.52 -4.99
CA GLU A 50 3.76 -1.90 -5.78
C GLU A 50 2.59 -2.23 -4.85
N VAL A 51 1.41 -1.74 -5.23
CA VAL A 51 0.13 -2.29 -4.82
C VAL A 51 -0.47 -2.98 -6.03
N TRP A 52 -0.73 -4.28 -5.91
CA TRP A 52 -1.45 -5.05 -6.91
C TRP A 52 -2.79 -5.48 -6.34
N LEU A 53 -3.85 -5.17 -7.08
CA LEU A 53 -5.21 -5.52 -6.72
C LEU A 53 -5.64 -6.73 -7.57
N GLU A 54 -5.82 -7.86 -6.91
CA GLU A 54 -6.26 -9.09 -7.53
C GLU A 54 -7.77 -9.26 -7.31
N PRO A 55 -8.58 -9.36 -8.38
CA PRO A 55 -10.00 -9.67 -8.24
C PRO A 55 -10.18 -11.12 -7.74
N VAL A 56 -10.94 -11.28 -6.67
CA VAL A 56 -11.31 -12.61 -6.13
C VAL A 56 -12.80 -12.61 -5.82
N LEU A 57 -13.57 -13.34 -6.63
CA LEU A 57 -15.05 -13.31 -6.61
C LEU A 57 -15.57 -11.86 -6.74
N ASP A 58 -16.43 -11.39 -5.84
CA ASP A 58 -16.91 -10.00 -5.72
C ASP A 58 -15.97 -9.10 -4.88
N GLY A 59 -14.81 -9.63 -4.48
CA GLY A 59 -13.85 -8.98 -3.62
C GLY A 59 -12.49 -8.72 -4.26
N THR A 60 -11.57 -8.26 -3.41
CA THR A 60 -10.20 -7.91 -3.81
C THR A 60 -9.19 -8.44 -2.80
N VAL A 61 -8.13 -9.06 -3.29
CA VAL A 61 -6.90 -9.27 -2.51
C VAL A 61 -5.93 -8.14 -2.84
N LEU A 62 -5.53 -7.39 -1.81
CA LEU A 62 -4.52 -6.34 -1.92
C LEU A 62 -3.15 -6.94 -1.63
N HIS A 63 -2.33 -7.03 -2.67
CA HIS A 63 -0.93 -7.40 -2.58
C HIS A 63 -0.07 -6.16 -2.43
N TYR A 64 0.84 -6.19 -1.47
CA TYR A 64 1.79 -5.11 -1.20
C TYR A 64 3.22 -5.63 -1.37
N PHE A 65 4.00 -4.94 -2.20
CA PHE A 65 5.41 -5.24 -2.40
C PHE A 65 6.24 -3.98 -2.18
N LEU A 66 7.29 -4.10 -1.39
CA LEU A 66 8.28 -3.05 -1.18
C LEU A 66 9.67 -3.63 -1.38
N ARG A 67 10.41 -3.10 -2.35
CA ARG A 67 11.80 -3.43 -2.59
C ARG A 67 12.62 -2.15 -2.53
N ALA A 68 13.21 -1.90 -1.38
CA ALA A 68 13.95 -0.67 -1.14
C ALA A 68 15.06 -0.87 -0.10
N THR A 69 16.02 0.04 -0.10
CA THR A 69 17.09 0.12 0.91
C THR A 69 16.92 1.36 1.77
N PRO A 70 17.38 1.34 3.04
CA PRO A 70 17.40 2.54 3.88
C PRO A 70 18.19 3.67 3.23
N ALA A 71 17.66 4.88 3.35
CA ALA A 71 18.32 6.08 2.85
C ALA A 71 18.78 6.98 4.01
N GLY A 72 19.97 7.55 3.85
CA GLY A 72 20.54 8.58 4.70
C GLY A 72 20.30 9.99 4.11
N PRO A 73 20.96 11.01 4.68
CA PRO A 73 20.84 12.38 4.20
C PRO A 73 21.13 12.49 2.70
N ARG A 74 20.33 13.30 1.99
CA ARG A 74 20.44 13.52 0.53
C ARG A 74 20.19 12.27 -0.32
N GLY A 75 19.52 11.25 0.20
CA GLY A 75 19.19 10.04 -0.56
C GLY A 75 20.39 9.16 -0.86
N VAL A 76 21.42 9.20 -0.01
CA VAL A 76 22.54 8.26 -0.09
C VAL A 76 22.12 6.96 0.60
N PRO A 77 22.35 5.77 0.01
CA PRO A 77 22.09 4.50 0.69
C PRO A 77 22.75 4.47 2.07
N ARG A 78 21.98 4.09 3.08
CA ARG A 78 22.44 3.98 4.46
C ARG A 78 22.58 2.50 4.80
N GLU A 79 23.81 2.11 5.10
CA GLU A 79 24.08 0.81 5.69
C GLU A 79 23.52 0.76 7.11
N LEU A 80 22.79 -0.31 7.40
CA LEU A 80 22.23 -0.61 8.71
C LEU A 80 22.76 -1.96 9.17
N SER A 81 22.92 -2.15 10.47
CA SER A 81 23.23 -3.49 11.00
C SER A 81 22.09 -4.48 10.68
N PRO A 82 22.36 -5.79 10.63
CA PRO A 82 21.30 -6.79 10.37
C PRO A 82 20.10 -6.68 11.32
N ARG A 83 20.35 -6.32 12.59
CA ARG A 83 19.29 -6.11 13.59
C ARG A 83 18.42 -4.89 13.25
N GLU A 84 19.03 -3.81 12.80
CA GLU A 84 18.30 -2.60 12.40
C GLU A 84 17.53 -2.83 11.10
N LEU A 85 18.10 -3.53 10.12
CA LEU A 85 17.38 -3.94 8.90
C LEU A 85 16.14 -4.78 9.23
N ARG A 86 16.25 -5.74 10.15
CA ARG A 86 15.10 -6.55 10.55
C ARG A 86 14.02 -5.70 11.21
N ARG A 87 14.39 -4.76 12.08
CA ARG A 87 13.44 -3.82 12.71
C ARG A 87 12.75 -2.94 11.68
N GLU A 88 13.50 -2.45 10.69
CA GLU A 88 12.94 -1.64 9.61
C GLU A 88 11.98 -2.46 8.75
N PHE A 89 12.34 -3.69 8.38
CA PHE A 89 11.45 -4.61 7.67
C PHE A 89 10.14 -4.85 8.44
N ASP A 90 10.23 -5.16 9.73
CA ASP A 90 9.05 -5.42 10.55
C ASP A 90 8.18 -4.15 10.71
N ARG A 91 8.79 -2.97 10.79
CA ARG A 91 8.08 -1.67 10.81
C ARG A 91 7.32 -1.44 9.51
N ARG A 92 7.95 -1.69 8.35
CA ARG A 92 7.32 -1.54 7.03
C ARG A 92 6.18 -2.55 6.83
N ALA A 93 6.37 -3.80 7.26
CA ALA A 93 5.34 -4.82 7.21
C ALA A 93 4.12 -4.45 8.08
N ARG A 94 4.33 -3.89 9.28
CA ARG A 94 3.23 -3.38 10.12
C ARG A 94 2.51 -2.21 9.47
N ALA A 95 3.24 -1.20 9.01
CA ALA A 95 2.63 -0.04 8.35
C ALA A 95 1.79 -0.44 7.12
N ALA A 96 2.25 -1.40 6.31
CA ALA A 96 1.48 -1.90 5.17
C ALA A 96 0.19 -2.63 5.62
N LYS A 97 0.25 -3.40 6.71
CA LYS A 97 -0.94 -4.04 7.30
C LYS A 97 -1.91 -3.02 7.86
N ASP A 98 -1.43 -1.99 8.56
CA ASP A 98 -2.27 -0.94 9.13
C ASP A 98 -3.06 -0.22 8.03
N VAL A 99 -2.42 0.06 6.89
CA VAL A 99 -3.10 0.62 5.70
C VAL A 99 -4.13 -0.37 5.15
N ALA A 100 -3.76 -1.62 4.89
CA ALA A 100 -4.66 -2.60 4.27
C ALA A 100 -5.88 -2.91 5.17
N LEU A 101 -5.66 -3.06 6.48
CA LEU A 101 -6.71 -3.33 7.45
C LEU A 101 -7.57 -2.10 7.71
N GLY A 102 -6.99 -0.91 7.80
CA GLY A 102 -7.76 0.33 7.91
C GLY A 102 -8.64 0.59 6.68
N LEU A 103 -8.12 0.32 5.48
CA LEU A 103 -8.94 0.37 4.26
C LEU A 103 -10.06 -0.66 4.28
N LYS A 104 -9.79 -1.87 4.76
CA LYS A 104 -10.83 -2.89 4.93
C LYS A 104 -11.92 -2.41 5.89
N GLU A 105 -11.57 -1.89 7.06
CA GLU A 105 -12.53 -1.36 8.04
C GLU A 105 -13.42 -0.26 7.43
N ILE A 106 -12.80 0.70 6.73
CA ILE A 106 -13.52 1.83 6.11
C ILE A 106 -14.41 1.36 4.96
N LEU A 107 -13.89 0.54 4.05
CA LEU A 107 -14.58 0.17 2.81
C LEU A 107 -15.61 -0.94 3.02
N GLU A 108 -15.48 -1.72 4.10
CA GLU A 108 -16.52 -2.69 4.47
C GLU A 108 -17.64 -2.08 5.29
N ASP A 109 -17.43 -0.91 5.89
CA ASP A 109 -18.47 -0.09 6.54
C ASP A 109 -19.38 -0.90 7.49
N GLY A 110 -18.76 -1.70 8.36
CA GLY A 110 -19.46 -2.53 9.34
C GLY A 110 -20.26 -3.72 8.78
N ARG A 111 -20.12 -4.03 7.48
CA ARG A 111 -20.77 -5.20 6.87
C ARG A 111 -20.29 -6.50 7.50
N GLU A 112 -21.25 -7.33 7.91
CA GLU A 112 -20.95 -8.64 8.51
C GLU A 112 -20.16 -9.56 7.56
N PRO A 113 -19.25 -10.39 8.08
CA PRO A 113 -18.54 -11.38 7.28
C PRO A 113 -19.50 -12.31 6.53
N GLY A 114 -19.25 -12.53 5.23
CA GLY A 114 -20.07 -13.40 4.39
C GLY A 114 -21.31 -12.75 3.76
N VAL A 115 -21.62 -11.49 4.08
CA VAL A 115 -22.72 -10.76 3.44
C VAL A 115 -22.24 -10.16 2.11
N PRO A 116 -22.95 -10.41 0.98
CA PRO A 116 -22.61 -9.81 -0.31
C PRO A 116 -22.82 -8.28 -0.28
N PRO A 117 -22.13 -7.50 -1.13
CA PRO A 117 -22.37 -6.07 -1.24
C PRO A 117 -23.78 -5.84 -1.81
N ARG A 118 -24.46 -4.78 -1.37
CA ARG A 118 -25.78 -4.43 -1.92
C ARG A 118 -25.61 -4.03 -3.38
N THR A 119 -26.27 -4.75 -4.29
CA THR A 119 -26.31 -4.37 -5.70
C THR A 119 -27.02 -3.01 -5.79
N VAL A 120 -26.37 -2.02 -6.40
CA VAL A 120 -27.04 -0.79 -6.80
C VAL A 120 -27.58 -1.06 -8.20
N GLU A 121 -28.91 -1.09 -8.34
CA GLU A 121 -29.57 -1.12 -9.66
C GLU A 121 -29.44 0.23 -10.38
#